data_AF-A0A374JRE3-F1
#
_entry.id   AF-A0A374JRE3-F1
#
_cell.length_a   1.000
_cell.length_b   1.000
_cell.length_c   1.000
_cell.angle_alpha   90.00
_cell.angle_beta   90.00
_cell.angle_gamma   90.00
#
_symmetry.space_group_name_H-M   'P 1'
#
loop_
_entity.id
_entity.type
_entity.pdbx_description
1 polymer ?
#
loop_
_entity_poly.entity_id
_entity_poly.type
_entity_poly.pdbx_seq_one_letter_code
_entity_poly.pdbx_strand_id
1 'polypeptide(L)' 'MDSKDYLVELRESTGMTRKEFCEYFEIPYRTVQDWELGNRKMPDYLLRLMEYKIRMEQGIKDGKELENNK' A
#
# COMPACT_ATOMS: atom_id res chain seq x y z
N MET A 1 -10.46 -8.10 5.86
CA MET A 1 -9.18 -7.57 6.37
C MET A 1 -9.41 -6.14 6.80
N ASP A 2 -8.91 -5.72 7.96
CA ASP A 2 -9.03 -4.32 8.43
C ASP A 2 -8.16 -3.41 7.53
N SER A 3 -8.62 -2.18 7.25
CA SER A 3 -7.89 -1.24 6.37
C SER A 3 -6.50 -0.93 6.92
N LYS A 4 -6.30 -1.00 8.24
CA LYS A 4 -4.99 -0.83 8.88
C LYS A 4 -4.04 -2.00 8.57
N ASP A 5 -4.54 -3.24 8.66
CA ASP A 5 -3.72 -4.43 8.49
C ASP A 5 -3.27 -4.50 7.02
N TYR A 6 -4.19 -4.16 6.12
CA TYR A 6 -3.91 -4.11 4.68
C TYR A 6 -2.92 -3.00 4.31
N LEU A 7 -2.98 -1.84 4.98
CA LEU A 7 -1.97 -0.79 4.79
C LEU A 7 -0.57 -1.26 5.22
N VAL A 8 -0.47 -1.98 6.35
CA VAL A 8 0.80 -2.54 6.83
C VAL A 8 1.36 -3.53 5.82
N GLU A 9 0.55 -4.48 5.35
CA GLU A 9 0.95 -5.47 4.34
C GLU A 9 1.36 -4.80 3.02
N LEU A 10 0.58 -3.82 2.56
CA LEU A 10 0.89 -3.08 1.33
C LEU A 10 2.26 -2.40 1.44
N ARG A 11 2.56 -1.72 2.55
CA ARG A 11 3.87 -1.10 2.77
C ARG A 11 4.99 -2.14 2.81
N GLU A 12 4.79 -3.26 3.50
CA GLU A 12 5.81 -4.31 3.60
C GLU A 12 6.08 -4.98 2.25
N SER A 13 5.05 -5.12 1.42
CA SER A 13 5.18 -5.67 0.07
C SER A 13 6.03 -4.81 -0.87
N THR A 14 6.16 -3.50 -0.61
CA THR A 14 7.03 -2.62 -1.42
C THR A 14 8.51 -2.75 -1.05
N GLY A 15 8.83 -3.37 0.10
CA GLY A 15 10.18 -3.41 0.65
C GLY A 15 10.69 -2.05 1.18
N MET A 16 9.83 -1.02 1.17
CA MET A 16 10.19 0.31 1.67
C MET A 16 10.15 0.35 3.20
N THR A 17 11.08 1.07 3.81
CA THR A 17 10.92 1.51 5.19
C THR A 17 9.71 2.43 5.32
N ARG A 18 9.15 2.56 6.53
CA ARG A 18 8.03 3.48 6.77
C ARG A 18 8.35 4.92 6.36
N LYS A 19 9.59 5.37 6.56
CA LYS A 19 10.03 6.71 6.15
C LYS A 19 9.97 6.88 4.63
N GLU A 20 10.54 5.95 3.87
CA GLU A 20 10.52 5.97 2.41
C GLU A 20 9.09 5.88 1.86
N PHE A 21 8.24 5.05 2.48
CA PHE A 21 6.82 4.95 2.08
C PHE A 21 6.07 6.28 2.27
N CYS A 22 6.34 6.98 3.37
CA CYS A 22 5.79 8.30 3.64
C CYS A 22 6.26 9.35 2.62
N GLU A 23 7.55 9.34 2.30
CA GLU A 23 8.15 10.24 1.29
C GLU A 23 7.58 9.94 -0.11
N TYR A 24 7.45 8.67 -0.48
CA TYR A 24 6.93 8.22 -1.78
C TYR A 24 5.47 8.61 -2.04
N PHE A 25 4.63 8.62 -1.00
CA PHE A 25 3.23 9.06 -1.09
C PHE A 25 3.02 10.51 -0.69
N GLU A 26 4.08 11.22 -0.28
CA GLU A 26 4.02 12.59 0.25
C GLU A 26 3.06 12.74 1.44
N ILE A 27 3.03 11.72 2.30
CA ILE A 27 2.17 11.67 3.49
C ILE A 27 3.01 11.86 4.75
N PRO A 28 2.61 12.72 5.70
CA PRO A 28 3.33 12.87 6.95
C PRO A 28 3.46 11.54 7.71
N TYR A 29 4.65 11.28 8.26
CA TYR A 29 4.95 10.03 8.99
C TYR A 29 3.93 9.71 10.09
N ARG A 30 3.52 10.71 10.87
CA ARG A 30 2.49 10.52 11.92
C ARG A 30 1.15 10.07 11.36
N THR A 31 0.77 10.53 10.18
CA THR A 31 -0.51 10.16 9.57
C THR A 31 -0.52 8.68 9.21
N VAL A 32 0.54 8.19 8.58
CA VAL A 32 0.69 6.75 8.29
C VAL A 32 0.74 5.94 9.59
N GLN A 33 1.49 6.41 10.58
CA GLN A 33 1.55 5.75 11.89
C GLN A 33 0.17 5.68 12.57
N ASP A 34 -0.62 6.76 12.56
CA ASP A 34 -1.97 6.78 13.14
C ASP A 34 -2.92 5.82 12.42
N TRP A 35 -2.76 5.63 11.10
CA TRP A 35 -3.51 4.66 10.33
C TRP A 35 -3.11 3.22 10.67
N GLU A 36 -1.81 2.91 10.70
CA GLU A 36 -1.30 1.58 11.03
C GLU A 36 -1.62 1.15 12.47
N LEU A 37 -1.59 2.10 13.43
CA LEU A 37 -1.97 1.84 14.82
C LEU A 37 -3.49 1.77 15.02
N GLY A 38 -4.29 2.17 14.01
CA GLY A 38 -5.75 2.24 14.12
C GLY A 38 -6.26 3.43 14.95
N ASN A 39 -5.41 4.41 15.27
CA ASN A 39 -5.82 5.65 15.94
C ASN A 39 -6.74 6.50 15.06
N ARG A 40 -6.59 6.37 13.74
CA ARG A 40 -7.45 7.02 12.73
C ARG A 40 -7.78 6.03 11.62
N LYS A 41 -9.04 6.01 11.17
CA LYS A 41 -9.41 5.23 9.99
C LYS A 41 -8.86 5.90 8.73
N MET A 42 -8.08 5.17 7.96
CA MET A 42 -7.66 5.61 6.63
C MET A 42 -8.87 5.68 5.68
N PRO A 43 -8.95 6.67 4.77
CA PRO A 43 -9.97 6.66 3.74
C PRO A 43 -9.81 5.46 2.80
N ASP A 44 -10.86 4.65 2.65
CA ASP A 44 -10.81 3.39 1.88
C ASP A 44 -10.50 3.60 0.38
N TYR A 45 -10.80 4.79 -0.18
CA TYR A 45 -10.41 5.13 -1.55
C TYR A 45 -8.91 5.37 -1.69
N LEU A 46 -8.27 5.97 -0.68
CA LEU A 46 -6.85 6.29 -0.74
C LEU A 46 -6.02 5.01 -0.73
N LEU A 47 -6.43 4.01 0.04
CA LEU A 47 -5.77 2.72 0.10
C LEU A 47 -5.77 2.01 -1.26
N ARG A 48 -6.91 2.03 -1.96
CA ARG A 48 -7.02 1.51 -3.34
C ARG A 48 -6.14 2.28 -4.33
N LEU A 49 -6.04 3.60 -4.18
CA LEU A 49 -5.17 4.42 -5.03
C LEU A 49 -3.68 4.14 -4.78
N MET A 50 -3.29 3.90 -3.53
CA MET A 50 -1.92 3.49 -3.19
C MET A 50 -1.55 2.16 -3.83
N GLU A 51 -2.41 1.15 -3.66
CA GLU A 51 -2.22 -0.17 -4.28
C GLU A 51 -2.10 -0.04 -5.80
N TYR A 52 -3.03 0.69 -6.43
CA TYR A 52 -3.01 0.91 -7.88
C TYR A 52 -1.70 1.56 -8.34
N LYS A 53 -1.23 2.62 -7.65
CA LYS A 53 0.03 3.30 -7.99
C LYS A 53 1.22 2.33 -7.96
N ILE A 54 1.34 1.56 -6.88
CA ILE A 54 2.42 0.57 -6.70
C ILE A 54 2.39 -0.46 -7.83
N ARG A 55 1.22 -1.02 -8.12
CA ARG A 55 1.06 -2.05 -9.16
C ARG A 55 1.40 -1.53 -10.55
N MET A 56 0.98 -0.30 -10.88
CA MET A 56 1.30 0.33 -12.17
C MET A 56 2.80 0.59 -12.32
N GLU A 57 3.48 1.06 -11.27
CA GLU A 57 4.93 1.31 -11.31
C GLU A 57 5.75 0.01 -11.35
N GLN A 58 5.25 -1.07 -10.75
CA GLN A 58 5.84 -2.41 -10.85
C GLN A 58 5.57 -3.11 -12.20
N GLY A 59 4.83 -2.46 -13.12
CA GLY A 59 4.48 -3.04 -14.42
C GLY A 59 3.43 -4.16 -14.34
N ILE A 60 2.77 -4.32 -13.20
CA ILE A 60 1.69 -5.29 -13.01
C ILE A 60 0.40 -4.68 -13.59
N LYS A 61 0.19 -4.89 -14.89
CA LYS A 61 -1.09 -4.56 -15.54
C LYS A 61 -2.12 -5.61 -15.14
N ASP A 62 -3.24 -5.17 -14.57
CA ASP A 62 -4.40 -6.03 -14.35
C ASP A 62 -4.88 -6.64 -15.68
N GLY A 63 -4.56 -7.92 -15.89
CA GLY A 63 -5.10 -8.72 -16.99
C GLY A 63 -4.22 -9.87 -17.46
N LYS A 64 -4.22 -11.00 -16.72
CA LYS A 64 -3.75 -12.37 -17.08
C LYS A 64 -2.22 -12.52 -17.26
N GLU A 65 -1.49 -13.49 -16.70
CA GLU A 65 -1.77 -14.88 -16.31
C GLU A 65 -0.94 -15.27 -15.06
N LEU A 66 -1.61 -15.79 -14.02
CA LEU A 66 -1.06 -16.84 -13.15
C LEU A 66 -1.55 -18.19 -13.71
N GLU A 67 -1.16 -18.50 -14.95
CA GLU A 67 -1.12 -19.87 -15.47
C GLU A 67 0.15 -20.03 -16.30
N ASN A 68 0.81 -21.17 -16.11
CA ASN A 68 2.01 -21.70 -16.79
C ASN A 68 3.36 -21.21 -16.22
N ASN A 69 4.26 -22.06 -15.72
CA ASN A 69 4.57 -23.41 -16.19
C ASN A 69 4.82 -24.42 -15.07
N LYS A 70 4.22 -25.59 -15.31
CA LYS A 70 4.63 -26.91 -14.85
C LYS A 70 5.54 -27.53 -15.92
#